data_AF-A0A938S529-F1
#
_entry.id   AF-A0A938S529-F1
#
_cell.length_a   1.000
_cell.length_b   1.000
_cell.length_c   1.000
_cell.angle_alpha   90.00
_cell.angle_beta   90.00
_cell.angle_gamma   90.00
#
_symmetry.space_group_name_H-M   'P 1'
#
loop_
_entity.id
_entity.type
_entity.pdbx_description
1 polymer ?
#
loop_
_entity_poly.entity_id
_entity_poly.type
_entity_poly.pdbx_seq_one_letter_code
_entity_poly.pdbx_strand_id
1 'polypeptide(L)'
;MPQITRELALKIAKKLHAEIVERGGAHDIALVRHEGKLIAQFGIRRGSNKEAGHDHVPEQIFLRARQARLLGQCPLSREEWVKIVAEKGMI
;
A
#
# COMPACT_ATOMS: atom_id res chain seq x y z
N MET A 1 -12.80 -7.26 -11.00
CA MET A 1 -12.39 -5.98 -10.36
C MET A 1 -10.93 -5.72 -10.71
N PRO A 2 -10.46 -4.47 -10.88
CA PRO A 2 -9.06 -4.23 -11.22
C PRO A 2 -8.15 -4.67 -10.07
N GLN A 3 -7.34 -5.69 -10.30
CA GLN A 3 -6.40 -6.24 -9.32
C GLN A 3 -5.22 -5.29 -9.13
N ILE A 4 -4.74 -5.19 -7.88
CA ILE A 4 -3.46 -4.52 -7.60
C ILE A 4 -2.37 -5.47 -8.06
N THR A 5 -1.48 -5.04 -8.93
CA THR A 5 -0.32 -5.84 -9.33
C THR A 5 0.85 -5.60 -8.39
N ARG A 6 1.85 -6.50 -8.41
CA ARG A 6 3.11 -6.30 -7.67
C ARG A 6 3.76 -4.95 -7.95
N GLU A 7 3.81 -4.55 -9.23
CA GLU A 7 4.40 -3.27 -9.63
C GLU A 7 3.65 -2.10 -8.99
N LEU A 8 2.33 -2.18 -8.97
CA LEU A 8 1.49 -1.16 -8.36
C LEU A 8 1.67 -1.12 -6.84
N ALA A 9 1.77 -2.27 -6.18
CA ALA A 9 2.05 -2.36 -4.75
C ALA A 9 3.42 -1.74 -4.39
N LEU A 10 4.46 -1.97 -5.21
CA LEU A 10 5.76 -1.32 -5.04
C LEU A 10 5.70 0.19 -5.25
N LYS A 11 4.95 0.66 -6.26
CA LYS A 11 4.72 2.11 -6.50
C LYS A 11 3.98 2.75 -5.33
N ILE A 12 2.99 2.08 -4.76
CA ILE A 12 2.26 2.50 -3.56
C ILE A 12 3.23 2.59 -2.37
N ALA A 13 4.02 1.54 -2.11
CA ALA A 13 5.01 1.54 -1.02
C ALA A 13 5.98 2.71 -1.14
N LYS A 14 6.56 2.91 -2.33
CA LYS A 14 7.46 4.04 -2.60
C LYS A 14 6.78 5.39 -2.35
N LYS A 15 5.55 5.56 -2.84
CA LYS A 15 4.81 6.82 -2.70
C LYS A 15 4.40 7.12 -1.26
N LEU A 16 4.07 6.09 -0.48
CA LEU A 16 3.71 6.24 0.93
C LEU A 16 4.93 6.36 1.85
N HIS A 17 6.14 6.27 1.30
CA HIS A 17 7.41 6.22 2.04
C HIS A 17 7.40 5.05 3.02
N ALA A 18 6.90 3.89 2.57
CA ALA A 18 6.83 2.69 3.37
C ALA A 18 8.23 2.11 3.60
N GLU A 19 8.49 1.67 4.82
CA GLU A 19 9.66 0.88 5.18
C GLU A 19 9.41 -0.58 4.76
N ILE A 20 10.24 -1.12 3.86
CA ILE A 20 10.12 -2.51 3.42
C ILE A 20 10.97 -3.37 4.33
N VAL A 21 10.31 -4.25 5.09
CA VAL A 21 10.95 -5.21 5.98
C VAL A 21 10.85 -6.60 5.37
N GLU A 22 11.99 -7.20 5.08
CA GLU A 22 12.06 -8.60 4.68
C GLU A 22 11.85 -9.47 5.92
N ARG A 23 10.67 -10.10 6.03
CA ARG A 23 10.46 -11.18 6.99
C ARG A 23 10.62 -12.51 6.26
N GLY A 24 11.29 -13.48 6.88
CA GLY A 24 11.48 -14.80 6.29
C GLY A 24 10.14 -15.34 5.75
N GLY A 25 10.08 -15.67 4.45
CA GLY A 25 8.84 -16.07 3.77
C GLY A 25 8.69 -15.50 2.36
N ALA A 26 7.55 -15.75 1.71
CA ALA A 26 7.30 -15.35 0.32
C ALA A 26 6.91 -13.87 0.13
N HIS A 27 6.79 -13.09 1.21
CA HIS A 27 6.32 -11.70 1.19
C HIS A 27 7.29 -10.76 1.92
N ASP A 28 7.53 -9.59 1.33
CA ASP A 28 8.10 -8.43 2.02
C ASP A 28 6.95 -7.65 2.67
N ILE A 29 7.18 -7.03 3.82
CA ILE A 29 6.17 -6.24 4.52
C ILE A 29 6.49 -4.76 4.35
N ALA A 30 5.59 -4.02 3.72
CA ALA A 30 5.66 -2.57 3.62
C ALA A 30 4.94 -1.94 4.83
N LEU A 31 5.68 -1.20 5.65
CA LEU A 31 5.19 -0.50 6.85
C LEU A 31 5.11 1.00 6.57
N VAL A 32 3.90 1.56 6.58
CA VAL A 32 3.67 2.99 6.36
C VAL A 32 3.56 3.69 7.70
N ARG A 33 4.49 4.61 7.97
CA ARG A 33 4.49 5.43 9.19
C ARG A 33 4.14 6.88 8.90
N HIS A 34 3.39 7.47 9.81
CA HIS A 34 3.09 8.90 9.86
C HIS A 34 3.34 9.39 11.28
N GLU A 35 4.17 10.42 11.44
CA GLU A 35 4.56 10.96 12.77
C GLU A 35 5.07 9.91 13.77
N GLY A 36 5.83 8.92 13.28
CA GLY A 36 6.38 7.83 14.11
C GLY A 36 5.37 6.73 14.46
N LYS A 37 4.08 6.90 14.15
CA LYS A 37 3.05 5.88 14.34
C LYS A 37 2.92 5.00 13.10
N LEU A 38 2.75 3.69 13.29
CA LEU A 38 2.42 2.76 12.22
C LEU A 38 0.94 2.93 11.85
N ILE A 39 0.68 3.33 10.61
CA ILE A 39 -0.68 3.61 10.13
C ILE A 39 -1.21 2.46 9.30
N ALA A 40 -0.41 1.98 8.35
CA ALA A 40 -0.80 0.90 7.46
C ALA A 40 0.35 -0.08 7.28
N GLN A 41 0.00 -1.34 7.05
CA GLN A 41 0.97 -2.38 6.70
C GLN A 41 0.39 -3.31 5.63
N PHE A 42 1.19 -3.67 4.63
CA PHE A 42 0.75 -4.59 3.59
C PHE A 42 1.88 -5.48 3.08
N GLY A 43 1.50 -6.67 2.61
CA GLY A 43 2.43 -7.64 2.05
C GLY A 43 2.68 -7.41 0.57
N ILE A 44 3.94 -7.51 0.15
CA ILE A 44 4.36 -7.51 -1.26
C ILE A 44 5.01 -8.86 -1.54
N ARG A 45 4.34 -9.70 -2.33
CA ARG A 45 4.89 -11.00 -2.72
C ARG A 45 6.16 -10.86 -3.56
N ARG A 46 7.21 -11.62 -3.22
CA ARG A 46 8.50 -11.66 -3.93
C ARG A 46 8.46 -12.48 -5.22
N GLY A 47 7.55 -13.44 -5.31
CA GLY A 47 7.42 -14.34 -6.46
C GLY A 47 7.12 -13.61 -7.78
N SER A 48 7.49 -14.26 -8.89
CA SER A 48 7.33 -13.76 -10.26
C SER A 48 5.88 -13.68 -10.76
N ASN A 49 4.92 -14.22 -10.00
CA ASN A 49 3.50 -14.08 -10.31
C ASN A 49 3.02 -12.66 -9.96
N LYS A 50 3.09 -11.76 -10.95
CA LYS A 50 2.81 -10.32 -10.83
C LYS A 50 1.35 -9.99 -10.48
N GLU A 51 0.43 -10.93 -10.67
CA GLU A 51 -1.02 -10.75 -10.56
C GLU A 51 -1.62 -11.40 -9.30
N ALA A 52 -0.87 -12.28 -8.62
CA ALA A 52 -1.40 -13.04 -7.50
C ALA A 52 -1.04 -12.43 -6.13
N GLY A 53 -2.05 -12.05 -5.35
CA GLY A 53 -1.96 -11.90 -3.89
C GLY A 53 -1.86 -10.47 -3.34
N HIS A 54 -2.20 -9.45 -4.13
CA HIS A 54 -2.21 -8.05 -3.66
C HIS A 54 -3.62 -7.45 -3.57
N ASP A 55 -4.67 -8.26 -3.71
CA ASP A 55 -6.07 -7.82 -3.65
C ASP A 55 -6.45 -7.15 -2.32
N HIS A 56 -5.72 -7.45 -1.23
CA HIS A 56 -5.93 -6.88 0.10
C HIS A 56 -5.21 -5.55 0.36
N VAL A 57 -4.26 -5.15 -0.50
CA VAL A 57 -3.51 -3.90 -0.33
C VAL A 57 -4.43 -2.67 -0.16
N PRO A 58 -5.54 -2.50 -0.93
CA PRO A 58 -6.41 -1.35 -0.76
C PRO A 58 -7.02 -1.24 0.64
N GLU A 59 -7.52 -2.36 1.18
CA GLU A 59 -8.09 -2.43 2.52
C GLU A 59 -7.04 -2.10 3.59
N GLN A 60 -5.84 -2.65 3.43
CA GLN A 60 -4.71 -2.46 4.34
C GLN A 60 -4.17 -1.02 4.38
N ILE A 61 -4.42 -0.21 3.35
CA ILE A 61 -4.08 1.22 3.31
C ILE A 61 -5.31 2.12 3.42
N PHE A 62 -6.46 1.57 3.86
CA PHE A 62 -7.73 2.28 4.07
C PHE A 62 -8.31 2.96 2.82
N LEU A 63 -8.00 2.44 1.63
CA LEU A 63 -8.48 2.95 0.35
C LEU A 63 -9.41 1.95 -0.34
N ARG A 64 -10.30 2.45 -1.19
CA ARG A 64 -11.01 1.58 -2.15
C ARG A 64 -10.04 1.11 -3.24
N ALA A 65 -10.30 -0.04 -3.86
CA ALA A 65 -9.46 -0.59 -4.94
C ALA A 65 -9.13 0.43 -6.06
N ARG A 66 -10.12 1.25 -6.46
CA ARG A 66 -9.92 2.34 -7.43
C ARG A 66 -8.94 3.41 -6.92
N GLN A 67 -9.03 3.79 -5.66
CA GLN A 67 -8.14 4.80 -5.05
C GLN A 67 -6.72 4.25 -4.86
N ALA A 68 -6.57 2.99 -4.44
CA ALA A 68 -5.27 2.33 -4.36
C ALA A 68 -4.59 2.27 -5.75
N ARG A 69 -5.35 2.01 -6.80
CA ARG A 69 -4.86 2.13 -8.18
C ARG A 69 -4.41 3.54 -8.53
N LEU A 70 -5.19 4.56 -8.21
CA LEU A 70 -4.81 5.96 -8.45
C LEU A 70 -3.55 6.35 -7.66
N LEU A 71 -3.39 5.85 -6.44
CA LEU A 71 -2.18 6.04 -5.65
C LEU A 71 -0.96 5.45 -6.35
N GLY A 72 -1.05 4.21 -6.86
CA GLY A 72 0.05 3.60 -7.60
C GLY A 72 0.24 4.12 -9.03
N GLN A 73 -0.77 4.71 -9.68
CA GLN A 73 -0.72 5.23 -11.06
C GLN A 73 -0.45 6.73 -11.18
N CYS A 74 -0.06 7.39 -10.09
CA CYS A 74 0.35 8.80 -9.98
C CYS A 74 -0.63 9.88 -9.46
N PRO A 75 -1.94 9.95 -9.76
CA PRO A 75 -2.71 11.16 -9.44
C PRO A 75 -2.97 11.42 -7.95
N LEU A 76 -2.93 10.40 -7.08
CA LEU A 76 -3.16 10.58 -5.63
C LEU A 76 -1.80 10.70 -4.90
N SER A 77 -1.59 11.76 -4.13
CA SER A 77 -0.33 12.00 -3.39
C SER A 77 -0.36 11.35 -1.99
N ARG A 78 0.79 11.27 -1.31
CA ARG A 78 0.87 10.83 0.09
C ARG A 78 0.03 11.72 1.01
N GLU A 79 0.07 13.03 0.79
CA GLU A 79 -0.68 14.01 1.60
C GLU A 79 -2.19 13.82 1.45
N GLU A 80 -2.66 13.59 0.22
CA GLU A 80 -4.07 13.27 -0.03
C GLU A 80 -4.48 11.94 0.63
N TRP A 81 -3.59 10.94 0.62
CA TRP A 81 -3.82 9.71 1.37
C TRP A 81 -3.93 9.96 2.88
N VAL A 82 -3.02 10.74 3.47
CA VAL A 82 -3.06 11.10 4.89
C VAL A 82 -4.38 11.79 5.24
N LYS A 83 -4.86 12.73 4.42
CA LYS A 83 -6.16 13.39 4.63
C LYS A 83 -7.30 12.37 4.65
N ILE A 84 -7.35 11.46 3.67
CA ILE A 84 -8.39 10.41 3.61
C ILE A 84 -8.35 9.51 4.84
N VAL A 85 -7.16 9.17 5.33
CA VAL A 85 -6.97 8.32 6.51
C VAL A 85 -7.37 9.06 7.79
N ALA A 86 -7.06 10.35 7.91
CA ALA A 86 -7.48 11.22 9.01
C ALA A 86 -9.01 11.41 9.03
N GLU A 87 -9.65 11.64 7.88
CA GLU A 87 -11.11 11.73 7.75
C GLU A 87 -11.82 10.43 8.15
N LYS A 88 -11.12 9.29 8.07
CA LYS A 88 -11.60 7.98 8.53
C LYS A 88 -11.37 7.73 10.02
N GLY A 89 -10.71 8.65 10.73
CA GLY A 89 -10.40 8.52 12.16
C GLY A 89 -9.32 7.48 12.48
N MET A 90 -8.44 7.19 11.52
CA MET A 90 -7.37 6.18 11.67
C MET A 90 -6.05 6.78 12.17
N ILE A 91 -5.92 8.12 12.17
CA ILE A 91 -4.78 8.89 12.70
C ILE A 91 -5.26 10.14 13.41
#